data_AF-A0A418MUF6-F1
#
_entry.id   AF-A0A418MUF6-F1
#
_cell.length_a   1.000
_cell.length_b   1.000
_cell.length_c   1.000
_cell.angle_alpha   90.00
_cell.angle_beta   90.00
_cell.angle_gamma   90.00
#
_symmetry.space_group_name_H-M   'P 1'
#
loop_
_entity.id
_entity.type
_entity.pdbx_description
1 polymer ?
#
loop_
_entity_poly.entity_id
_entity_poly.type
_entity_poly.pdbx_seq_one_letter_code
_entity_poly.pdbx_strand_id
1 'polypeptide(L)'
;MSKGISKVAYKPVGVLMGIAAGAIASTIFRQVWKMTAGDGDAPNATDEDRRWGEVLAAAALHGAIFAVVRAAVDRGGAVGVRRLTGRWPD
;
A
#
# COMPACT_ATOMS: atom_id res chain seq x y z
N MET A 1 21.55 -22.66 -19.68
CA MET A 1 20.61 -21.52 -19.85
C MET A 1 20.13 -21.07 -18.47
N SER A 2 20.58 -19.88 -18.04
CA SER A 2 20.38 -19.33 -16.69
C SER A 2 18.91 -18.95 -16.46
N LYS A 3 18.19 -19.70 -15.61
CA LYS A 3 16.82 -19.37 -15.15
C LYS A 3 16.79 -18.73 -13.74
N GLY A 4 17.94 -18.50 -13.10
CA GLY A 4 18.02 -18.10 -11.69
C GLY A 4 18.10 -16.59 -11.44
N ILE A 5 18.68 -15.82 -12.36
CA ILE A 5 19.05 -14.41 -12.10
C ILE A 5 17.84 -13.46 -12.19
N SER A 6 16.82 -13.80 -12.98
CA SER A 6 15.63 -12.94 -13.17
C SER A 6 14.68 -12.89 -11.97
N LYS A 7 14.72 -13.90 -11.07
CA LYS A 7 13.83 -13.97 -9.88
C LYS A 7 14.41 -13.29 -8.64
N VAL A 8 15.73 -13.15 -8.55
CA VAL A 8 16.40 -12.57 -7.37
C VAL A 8 16.47 -11.04 -7.46
N ALA A 9 16.53 -10.47 -8.66
CA ALA A 9 16.51 -9.02 -8.86
C ALA A 9 15.12 -8.37 -8.67
N TYR A 10 14.02 -9.11 -8.86
CA TYR A 10 12.66 -8.56 -8.76
C TYR A 10 12.10 -8.47 -7.33
N LYS A 11 12.57 -9.34 -6.43
CA LYS A 11 12.19 -9.31 -5.00
C LYS A 11 12.51 -7.98 -4.30
N PRO A 12 13.72 -7.41 -4.39
CA PRO A 12 14.02 -6.15 -3.70
C PRO A 12 13.25 -4.96 -4.28
N VAL A 13 12.98 -4.94 -5.59
CA VAL A 13 12.18 -3.88 -6.22
C VAL A 13 10.72 -3.93 -5.74
N GLY A 14 10.14 -5.12 -5.64
CA GLY A 14 8.79 -5.29 -5.09
C GLY A 14 8.69 -4.86 -3.63
N VAL A 15 9.72 -5.14 -2.82
CA VAL A 15 9.78 -4.70 -1.42
C VAL A 15 9.91 -3.18 -1.32
N LEU A 16 10.80 -2.56 -2.10
CA LEU A 16 10.98 -1.11 -2.13
C LEU A 16 9.71 -0.39 -2.60
N MET A 17 9.06 -0.90 -3.64
CA MET A 17 7.76 -0.39 -4.08
C MET A 17 6.67 -0.59 -3.03
N GLY A 18 6.68 -1.70 -2.30
CA GLY A 18 5.77 -1.93 -1.17
C GLY A 18 5.96 -0.92 -0.04
N ILE A 19 7.20 -0.57 0.31
CA ILE A 19 7.52 0.46 1.30
C ILE A 19 7.05 1.83 0.81
N ALA A 20 7.33 2.18 -0.44
CA ALA A 20 6.88 3.45 -1.03
C ALA A 20 5.34 3.55 -1.06
N ALA A 21 4.66 2.47 -1.46
CA ALA A 21 3.20 2.38 -1.44
C ALA A 21 2.65 2.52 -0.01
N GLY A 22 3.31 1.92 0.99
CA GLY A 22 2.94 2.06 2.41
C GLY A 22 3.05 3.51 2.92
N ALA A 23 4.09 4.23 2.54
CA ALA A 23 4.27 5.64 2.90
C ALA A 23 3.19 6.54 2.27
N ILE A 24 2.86 6.30 0.99
CA ILE A 24 1.78 7.00 0.28
C ILE A 24 0.43 6.69 0.94
N ALA A 25 0.13 5.40 1.17
CA ALA A 25 -1.10 4.96 1.80
C ALA A 25 -1.29 5.57 3.19
N SER A 26 -0.21 5.64 3.99
CA SER A 26 -0.23 6.26 5.33
C SER A 26 -0.61 7.74 5.28
N THR A 27 -0.14 8.46 4.26
CA THR A 27 -0.44 9.89 4.10
C THR A 27 -1.88 10.12 3.65
N ILE A 28 -2.36 9.31 2.70
CA ILE A 28 -3.75 9.34 2.25
C ILE A 28 -4.68 8.97 3.41
N PHE A 29 -4.35 7.93 4.17
CA PHE A 29 -5.10 7.51 5.35
C PHE A 29 -5.26 8.64 6.36
N ARG A 30 -4.17 9.32 6.74
CA ARG A 30 -4.24 10.47 7.67
C ARG A 30 -5.17 11.57 7.15
N GLN A 31 -5.11 11.87 5.85
CA GLN A 31 -5.96 12.90 5.25
C GLN A 31 -7.44 12.51 5.25
N VAL A 32 -7.75 11.27 4.85
CA VAL A 32 -9.12 10.75 4.85
C VAL A 32 -9.66 10.70 6.28
N TRP A 33 -8.85 10.25 7.24
CA TRP A 33 -9.25 10.16 8.64
C TRP A 33 -9.59 11.54 9.21
N LYS A 34 -8.74 12.55 8.97
CA LYS A 34 -9.00 13.93 9.40
C LYS A 34 -10.32 14.48 8.84
N MET A 35 -10.67 14.11 7.61
CA MET A 35 -11.95 14.51 7.02
C MET A 35 -13.15 13.81 7.67
N THR A 36 -13.02 12.52 8.04
CA THR A 36 -14.13 11.74 8.59
C THR A 36 -14.32 11.90 10.09
N ALA A 37 -13.22 12.04 10.85
CA ALA A 37 -13.20 12.06 12.31
C ALA A 37 -12.91 13.45 12.90
N GLY A 38 -12.74 14.47 12.06
CA GLY A 38 -12.34 15.83 12.47
C GLY A 38 -10.84 15.92 12.78
N ASP A 39 -10.43 16.89 13.61
CA ASP A 39 -9.02 17.11 14.00
C ASP A 39 -8.44 16.01 14.91
N GLY A 40 -9.16 14.91 15.13
CA GLY A 40 -8.66 13.77 15.88
C GLY A 40 -7.68 12.92 15.07
N ASP A 41 -6.56 12.55 15.69
CA ASP A 41 -5.66 11.54 15.12
C ASP A 41 -6.36 10.17 15.01
N ALA A 42 -5.90 9.37 14.04
CA ALA A 42 -6.40 8.02 13.87
C ALA A 42 -6.06 7.16 15.10
N PRO A 43 -7.02 6.35 15.60
CA PRO A 43 -6.76 5.49 16.74
C PRO A 43 -5.65 4.50 16.41
N ASN A 44 -4.67 4.42 17.29
CA ASN A 44 -3.64 3.40 17.21
C ASN A 44 -4.18 2.08 17.73
N ALA A 45 -3.63 0.98 17.22
CA ALA A 45 -3.98 -0.37 17.65
C ALA A 45 -3.75 -0.63 19.15
N THR A 46 -2.95 0.22 19.79
CA THR A 46 -2.57 0.15 21.20
C THR A 46 -3.19 1.26 22.05
N ASP A 47 -4.11 2.07 21.51
CA ASP A 47 -4.76 3.11 22.31
C ASP A 47 -5.73 2.49 23.33
N GLU A 48 -5.40 2.62 24.61
CA GLU A 48 -6.17 2.04 25.72
C GLU A 48 -7.55 2.72 25.90
N ASP A 49 -7.61 4.03 25.64
CA ASP A 49 -8.83 4.83 25.81
C ASP A 49 -9.85 4.67 24.66
N ARG A 50 -9.49 3.94 23.60
CA ARG A 50 -10.28 3.81 22.37
C ARG A 50 -11.05 2.50 22.35
N ARG A 51 -12.31 2.57 21.92
CA ARG A 51 -13.17 1.38 21.82
C ARG A 51 -12.65 0.48 20.70
N TRP A 52 -12.67 -0.83 20.92
CA TRP A 52 -12.32 -1.85 19.92
C TRP A 52 -12.92 -1.61 18.53
N GLY A 53 -14.20 -1.21 18.46
CA GLY A 53 -14.87 -0.93 17.19
C GLY A 53 -14.24 0.23 16.41
N GLU A 54 -13.77 1.26 17.10
CA GLU A 54 -13.13 2.42 16.48
C GLU A 54 -11.74 2.06 15.93
N VAL A 55 -10.95 1.32 16.71
CA VAL A 55 -9.64 0.80 16.30
C VAL A 55 -9.76 -0.12 15.09
N LEU A 56 -10.71 -1.06 15.11
CA LEU A 56 -10.92 -1.99 13.99
C LEU A 56 -11.42 -1.26 12.74
N ALA A 57 -12.29 -0.27 12.87
CA ALA A 57 -12.75 0.55 11.75
C ALA A 57 -11.60 1.35 11.12
N ALA A 58 -10.74 1.96 11.96
CA ALA A 58 -9.54 2.66 11.49
C ALA A 58 -8.57 1.72 10.76
N ALA A 59 -8.31 0.55 11.32
CA ALA A 59 -7.46 -0.46 10.70
C ALA A 59 -8.03 -0.95 9.35
N ALA A 60 -9.34 -1.18 9.28
CA ALA A 60 -10.01 -1.58 8.04
C ALA A 60 -9.90 -0.50 6.96
N LEU A 61 -10.13 0.77 7.31
CA LEU A 61 -9.99 1.89 6.38
C LEU A 61 -8.55 2.02 5.88
N HIS A 62 -7.56 1.93 6.78
CA HIS A 62 -6.15 1.95 6.40
C HIS A 62 -5.82 0.81 5.43
N GLY A 63 -6.26 -0.41 5.74
CA GLY A 63 -6.06 -1.59 4.89
C GLY A 63 -6.69 -1.43 3.51
N ALA A 64 -7.89 -0.85 3.43
CA ALA A 64 -8.56 -0.57 2.16
C ALA A 64 -7.77 0.44 1.30
N ILE A 65 -7.32 1.55 1.90
CA ILE A 65 -6.50 2.55 1.21
C ILE A 65 -5.19 1.93 0.71
N PHE A 66 -4.52 1.16 1.56
CA PHE A 66 -3.29 0.46 1.19
C PHE A 66 -3.51 -0.50 0.01
N ALA A 67 -4.57 -1.30 0.04
CA ALA A 67 -4.89 -2.25 -1.02
C ALA A 67 -5.12 -1.54 -2.37
N VAL A 68 -5.84 -0.41 -2.36
CA VAL A 68 -6.07 0.40 -3.56
C VAL A 68 -4.77 0.98 -4.11
N VAL A 69 -3.95 1.60 -3.26
CA VAL A 69 -2.66 2.18 -3.66
C VAL A 69 -1.76 1.09 -4.26
N ARG A 70 -1.66 -0.06 -3.58
CA ARG A 70 -0.85 -1.18 -4.06
C ARG A 70 -1.34 -1.70 -5.41
N ALA A 71 -2.65 -1.91 -5.58
CA ALA A 71 -3.21 -2.35 -6.84
C ALA A 71 -2.93 -1.36 -7.98
N ALA A 72 -2.97 -0.05 -7.70
CA ALA A 72 -2.64 0.98 -8.67
C ALA A 72 -1.16 0.95 -9.07
N VAL A 73 -0.24 0.79 -8.10
CA VAL A 73 1.20 0.66 -8.37
C VAL A 73 1.50 -0.61 -9.16
N ASP A 74 0.95 -1.77 -8.75
CA ASP A 74 1.16 -3.05 -9.42
C ASP A 74 0.66 -2.98 -10.87
N ARG A 75 -0.53 -2.41 -11.09
CA ARG A 75 -1.09 -2.22 -12.43
C ARG A 75 -0.27 -1.23 -13.26
N GLY A 76 0.14 -0.10 -12.67
CA GLY A 76 0.97 0.91 -13.32
C GLY A 76 2.33 0.35 -13.74
N GLY A 77 2.97 -0.42 -12.86
CA GLY A 77 4.20 -1.15 -13.14
C GLY A 77 4.03 -2.13 -14.30
N ALA A 78 2.95 -2.93 -14.28
CA ALA A 78 2.68 -3.89 -15.35
C ALA A 78 2.45 -3.21 -16.72
N VAL A 79 1.72 -2.10 -16.74
CA VAL A 79 1.53 -1.29 -17.95
C VAL A 79 2.87 -0.68 -18.42
N GLY A 80 3.69 -0.19 -17.50
CA GLY A 80 5.02 0.35 -17.80
C GLY A 80 5.94 -0.69 -18.45
N VAL A 81 6.01 -1.88 -17.87
CA VAL A 81 6.79 -3.00 -18.44
C VAL A 81 6.28 -3.38 -19.82
N ARG A 82 4.95 -3.44 -20.03
CA ARG A 82 4.37 -3.70 -21.35
C ARG A 82 4.74 -2.63 -22.37
N ARG A 83 4.73 -1.35 -21.99
CA ARG A 83 5.11 -0.25 -22.89
C ARG A 83 6.59 -0.31 -23.28
N LEU A 84 7.46 -0.68 -22.35
CA LEU A 84 8.90 -0.72 -22.58
C LEU A 84 9.36 -1.99 -23.31
N THR A 85 8.74 -3.14 -23.02
CA THR A 85 9.20 -4.45 -23.49
C THR A 85 8.27 -5.12 -24.50
N GLY A 86 7.07 -4.56 -24.71
CA GLY A 86 6.01 -5.14 -25.54
C GLY A 86 5.29 -6.35 -24.90
N ARG A 87 5.76 -6.85 -23.75
CA ARG A 87 5.23 -8.05 -23.08
C ARG A 87 4.66 -7.74 -21.71
N TRP A 88 3.63 -8.47 -21.32
CA TRP A 88 3.07 -8.37 -19.97
C TRP A 88 4.01 -9.06 -18.97
N PRO A 89 4.23 -8.48 -17.77
CA PRO A 89 4.97 -9.16 -16.71
C PRO A 89 4.07 -10.19 -16.01
N ASP A 90 4.54 -11.44 -15.97
CA ASP A 90 3.95 -12.57 -15.23
C ASP A 90 4.66 -12.83 -13.89
#